data_AF-A0A3D4XAI6-F1
#
_entry.id   AF-A0A3D4XAI6-F1
#
_cell.length_a   1.000
_cell.length_b   1.000
_cell.length_c   1.000
_cell.angle_alpha   90.00
_cell.angle_beta   90.00
_cell.angle_gamma   90.00
#
_symmetry.space_group_name_H-M   'P 1'
#
loop_
_entity.id
_entity.type
_entity.pdbx_description
1 polymer ?
#
loop_
_entity_poly.entity_id
_entity_poly.type
_entity_poly.pdbx_seq_one_letter_code
_entity_poly.pdbx_strand_id
1 'polypeptide(L)'
;MWSEVSHMKKNLEWALLLFCLLFIGGCTSVSSSGEKDKGALMQYYLNSEETKLVTEDFETEKTQAADQVAAMKETISGQKSTKERLSLLPEGVSILECRLENHQLILNLSSAYSDMDRAREILVRAGLVKSFVQLENVDEVLIQVEGQELKNSDGQSVGPMDTRDFVETEGREIDAYQYGTFTLYFANEEGDGLVREVRKVYYSTSVPMEREVVELLVQGPLTDGAQATMPSNLGILSVNLSDGIAYVNLDNTFVSGALALPDDLIIYSLVNSLVEGSGVERVQISVNGETNVSFRNTVDLNQFFEENLALVEEADE
;
A
#
# COMPACT_ATOMS: atom_id res chain seq x y z
N MET A 1 70.23 30.02 -25.96
CA MET A 1 68.97 29.77 -26.69
C MET A 1 68.40 28.35 -26.47
N TRP A 2 68.77 27.67 -25.37
CA TRP A 2 68.29 26.32 -24.99
C TRP A 2 67.79 26.27 -23.53
N SER A 3 67.63 27.42 -22.84
CA SER A 3 67.03 27.48 -21.50
C SER A 3 65.63 28.12 -21.45
N GLU A 4 65.21 28.86 -22.49
CA GLU A 4 63.87 29.47 -22.53
C GLU A 4 62.77 28.50 -23.01
N VAL A 5 63.11 27.50 -23.83
CA VAL A 5 62.13 26.49 -24.32
C VAL A 5 61.79 25.45 -23.23
N SER A 6 62.68 25.24 -22.25
CA SER A 6 62.46 24.34 -21.12
C SER A 6 61.46 24.90 -20.10
N HIS A 7 61.48 26.21 -19.85
CA HIS A 7 60.57 26.87 -18.92
C HIS A 7 59.13 26.99 -19.48
N MET A 8 58.97 27.15 -20.80
CA MET A 8 57.64 27.20 -21.42
C MET A 8 56.89 25.85 -21.41
N LYS A 9 57.59 24.70 -21.42
CA LYS A 9 56.92 23.38 -21.31
C LYS A 9 56.51 23.05 -19.87
N LYS A 10 57.33 23.40 -18.87
CA LYS A 10 56.99 23.18 -17.45
C LYS A 10 55.82 24.06 -16.97
N ASN A 11 55.73 25.30 -17.47
CA ASN A 11 54.62 26.19 -17.11
C ASN A 11 53.33 25.88 -17.89
N LEU A 12 53.40 25.16 -19.01
CA LEU A 12 52.23 24.68 -19.76
C LEU A 12 51.67 23.37 -19.17
N GLU A 13 52.52 22.48 -18.66
CA GLU A 13 52.08 21.27 -17.94
C GLU A 13 51.45 21.61 -16.57
N TRP A 14 51.92 22.65 -15.89
CA TRP A 14 51.33 23.11 -14.62
C TRP A 14 50.03 23.91 -14.82
N ALA A 15 49.86 24.58 -15.96
CA ALA A 15 48.61 25.26 -16.32
C ALA A 15 47.50 24.28 -16.79
N LEU A 16 47.87 23.12 -17.36
CA LEU A 16 46.92 22.05 -17.67
C LEU A 16 46.53 21.20 -16.43
N LEU A 17 47.38 21.12 -15.41
CA LEU A 17 47.06 20.48 -14.13
C LEU A 17 46.20 21.35 -13.20
N LEU A 18 46.12 22.66 -13.43
CA LEU A 18 45.24 23.58 -12.70
C LEU A 18 43.89 23.84 -13.37
N PHE A 19 43.68 23.32 -14.60
CA PHE A 19 42.41 23.44 -15.34
C PHE A 19 41.57 22.14 -15.33
N CYS A 20 42.11 21.03 -14.82
CA CYS A 20 41.36 19.78 -14.61
C CYS A 20 40.77 19.62 -13.18
N LEU A 21 40.85 20.64 -12.33
CA LEU A 21 40.33 20.64 -10.96
C LEU A 21 38.98 21.40 -10.80
N LEU A 22 38.28 21.69 -11.90
CA LEU A 22 36.99 22.40 -11.88
C LEU A 22 35.78 21.60 -12.37
N PHE A 23 35.87 20.27 -12.49
CA PHE A 23 34.71 19.43 -12.86
C PHE A 23 34.65 18.08 -12.13
N ILE A 24 34.72 18.09 -10.79
CA ILE A 24 34.20 16.99 -9.97
C ILE A 24 33.39 17.58 -8.80
N GLY A 25 32.34 18.32 -9.14
CA GLY A 25 31.15 18.44 -8.29
C GLY A 25 30.18 17.35 -8.73
N GLY A 26 30.50 16.10 -8.39
CA GLY A 26 29.68 14.92 -8.67
C GLY A 26 29.26 14.29 -7.36
N CYS A 27 27.96 14.04 -7.23
CA CYS A 27 27.26 13.52 -6.05
C CYS A 27 28.06 12.49 -5.26
N THR A 28 28.24 12.77 -3.97
CA THR A 28 28.57 11.76 -2.96
C THR A 28 27.47 11.77 -1.91
N SER A 29 26.32 11.17 -2.23
CA SER A 29 25.51 10.51 -1.21
C SER A 29 26.09 9.10 -1.05
N VAL A 30 27.11 8.99 -0.19
CA VAL A 30 27.49 7.70 0.38
C VAL A 30 26.35 7.33 1.32
N SER A 31 25.39 6.56 0.82
CA SER A 31 24.45 5.82 1.66
C SER A 31 25.22 4.66 2.29
N SER A 32 25.81 4.94 3.46
CA SER A 32 26.31 3.91 4.35
C SER A 32 25.12 3.09 4.85
N SER A 33 25.03 1.86 4.34
CA SER A 33 24.20 0.79 4.88
C SER A 33 24.55 0.55 6.35
N GLY A 34 23.61 0.78 7.26
CA GLY A 34 23.84 0.49 8.68
C GLY A 34 22.88 1.06 9.71
N GLU A 35 21.61 1.31 9.41
CA GLU A 35 20.52 1.39 10.40
C GLU A 35 19.18 1.28 9.64
N LYS A 36 18.16 0.63 10.20
CA LYS A 36 16.86 0.50 9.54
C LYS A 36 16.24 1.89 9.41
N ASP A 37 16.28 2.44 8.21
CA ASP A 37 15.78 3.77 7.86
C ASP A 37 14.27 3.79 8.11
N LYS A 38 13.81 4.52 9.14
CA LYS A 38 12.40 4.93 9.20
C LYS A 38 12.24 5.86 7.99
N GLY A 39 11.53 5.41 6.95
CA GLY A 39 11.35 6.19 5.73
C GLY A 39 10.89 7.63 6.03
N ALA A 40 11.23 8.56 5.15
CA ALA A 40 10.84 9.96 5.31
C ALA A 40 9.33 10.07 5.55
N LEU A 41 8.93 10.88 6.54
CA LEU A 41 7.52 11.14 6.81
C LEU A 41 6.93 11.98 5.67
N MET A 42 5.66 11.77 5.38
CA MET A 42 4.96 12.36 4.24
C MET A 42 3.78 13.23 4.69
N GLN A 43 3.60 14.39 4.06
CA GLN A 43 2.39 15.18 4.17
C GLN A 43 1.49 14.91 2.97
N TYR A 44 0.21 14.61 3.21
CA TYR A 44 -0.75 14.27 2.17
C TYR A 44 -1.60 15.47 1.74
N TYR A 45 -1.83 15.57 0.44
CA TYR A 45 -2.68 16.53 -0.26
C TYR A 45 -3.56 15.79 -1.26
N LEU A 46 -4.54 16.47 -1.86
CA LEU A 46 -5.19 15.97 -3.06
C LEU A 46 -4.62 16.64 -4.31
N ASN A 47 -4.62 15.97 -5.46
CA ASN A 47 -4.38 16.64 -6.73
C ASN A 47 -5.54 17.60 -7.08
N SER A 48 -5.33 18.49 -8.04
CA SER A 48 -6.33 19.49 -8.47
C SER A 48 -7.62 18.91 -9.05
N GLU A 49 -7.61 17.64 -9.46
CA GLU A 49 -8.78 16.95 -10.01
C GLU A 49 -9.57 16.17 -8.94
N GLU A 50 -9.09 16.14 -7.69
CA GLU A 50 -9.70 15.38 -6.58
C GLU A 50 -9.85 13.89 -6.88
N THR A 51 -8.89 13.34 -7.63
CA THR A 51 -8.86 11.92 -8.03
C THR A 51 -7.83 11.11 -7.23
N LYS A 52 -6.80 11.77 -6.67
CA LYS A 52 -5.73 11.11 -5.91
C LYS A 52 -5.19 11.89 -4.74
N LEU A 53 -4.56 11.15 -3.84
CA LEU A 53 -3.60 11.68 -2.90
C LEU A 53 -2.24 11.91 -3.56
N VAL A 54 -1.60 13.02 -3.20
CA VAL A 54 -0.22 13.34 -3.57
C VAL A 54 0.55 13.75 -2.31
N THR A 55 1.85 13.50 -2.27
CA THR A 55 2.66 13.69 -1.06
C THR A 55 3.80 14.69 -1.26
N GLU A 56 4.21 15.30 -0.15
CA GLU A 56 5.48 16.01 -0.01
C GLU A 56 6.18 15.54 1.28
N ASP A 57 7.49 15.75 1.38
CA ASP A 57 8.24 15.44 2.59
C ASP A 57 7.70 16.26 3.78
N PHE A 58 7.39 15.57 4.87
CA PHE A 58 7.02 16.16 6.14
C PHE A 58 8.23 16.19 7.06
N GLU A 59 8.83 17.36 7.19
CA GLU A 59 9.95 17.57 8.11
C GLU A 59 9.45 17.92 9.51
N THR A 60 9.91 17.18 10.51
CA THR A 60 9.69 17.50 11.93
C THR A 60 10.89 17.12 12.77
N GLU A 61 11.29 18.02 13.67
CA GLU A 61 12.31 17.74 14.68
C GLU A 61 11.72 17.03 15.92
N LYS A 62 10.40 16.82 15.96
CA LYS A 62 9.72 16.21 17.11
C LYS A 62 9.97 14.70 17.12
N THR A 63 10.33 14.17 18.29
CA THR A 63 10.60 12.74 18.50
C THR A 63 9.57 12.05 19.38
N GLN A 64 8.79 12.80 20.16
CA GLN A 64 7.70 12.23 20.96
C GLN A 64 6.43 12.12 20.11
N ALA A 65 5.75 10.98 20.19
CA ALA A 65 4.52 10.69 19.46
C ALA A 65 3.47 11.81 19.56
N ALA A 66 3.19 12.28 20.78
CA ALA A 66 2.21 13.35 21.02
C ALA A 66 2.59 14.68 20.35
N ASP A 67 3.89 15.02 20.33
CA ASP A 67 4.39 16.23 19.69
C ASP A 67 4.38 16.09 18.16
N GLN A 68 4.68 14.91 17.62
CA GLN A 68 4.57 14.61 16.19
C GLN A 68 3.13 14.71 15.71
N VAL A 69 2.18 14.13 16.46
CA VAL A 69 0.73 14.23 16.18
C VAL A 69 0.28 15.69 16.17
N ALA A 70 0.70 16.49 17.16
CA ALA A 70 0.37 17.91 17.21
C ALA A 70 0.95 18.68 16.00
N ALA A 71 2.20 18.41 15.63
CA ALA A 71 2.83 19.01 14.46
C ALA A 71 2.11 18.62 13.15
N MET A 72 1.79 17.34 12.97
CA MET A 72 1.05 16.87 11.80
C MET A 72 -0.35 17.51 11.72
N LYS A 73 -1.06 17.61 12.85
CA LYS A 73 -2.36 18.30 12.94
C LYS A 73 -2.25 19.76 12.51
N GLU A 74 -1.28 20.51 13.05
CA GLU A 74 -1.07 21.92 12.72
C GLU A 74 -0.75 22.07 11.22
N THR A 75 0.12 21.23 10.72
CA THR A 75 0.53 21.19 9.32
C THR A 75 -0.65 20.90 8.39
N ILE A 76 -1.50 19.89 8.67
CA ILE A 76 -2.72 19.61 7.91
C ILE A 76 -3.70 20.79 7.98
N SER A 77 -3.93 21.34 9.17
CA SER A 77 -4.90 22.43 9.39
C SER A 77 -4.46 23.75 8.73
N GLY A 78 -3.16 23.94 8.55
CA GLY A 78 -2.55 25.12 7.91
C GLY A 78 -2.38 25.01 6.39
N GLN A 79 -2.70 23.85 5.80
CA GLN A 79 -2.58 23.65 4.35
C GLN A 79 -3.40 24.67 3.57
N LYS A 80 -2.86 25.07 2.41
CA LYS A 80 -3.57 25.93 1.46
C LYS A 80 -3.64 25.25 0.11
N SER A 81 -4.82 25.27 -0.47
CA SER A 81 -5.02 24.85 -1.86
C SER A 81 -4.29 25.80 -2.82
N THR A 82 -3.64 25.20 -3.81
CA THR A 82 -2.99 25.87 -4.95
C THR A 82 -3.64 25.40 -6.25
N LYS A 83 -3.10 25.82 -7.40
CA LYS A 83 -3.55 25.32 -8.71
C LYS A 83 -3.10 23.89 -9.01
N GLU A 84 -2.08 23.40 -8.32
CA GLU A 84 -1.43 22.10 -8.59
C GLU A 84 -1.87 21.03 -7.58
N ARG A 85 -2.31 21.45 -6.39
CA ARG A 85 -2.73 20.59 -5.30
C ARG A 85 -3.75 21.29 -4.41
N LEU A 86 -4.65 20.52 -3.84
CA LEU A 86 -5.65 20.97 -2.91
C LEU A 86 -5.27 20.54 -1.48
N SER A 87 -5.62 21.36 -0.49
CA SER A 87 -5.51 20.95 0.91
C SER A 87 -6.25 19.64 1.15
N LEU A 88 -5.77 18.83 2.08
CA LEU A 88 -6.41 17.57 2.48
C LEU A 88 -7.80 17.83 3.04
N LEU A 89 -7.92 18.78 3.97
CA LEU A 89 -9.22 19.23 4.48
C LEU A 89 -9.78 20.34 3.57
N PRO A 90 -11.01 20.19 3.04
CA PRO A 90 -11.66 21.27 2.31
C PRO A 90 -12.16 22.38 3.25
N GLU A 91 -12.60 23.50 2.68
CA GLU A 91 -13.13 24.62 3.46
C GLU A 91 -14.32 24.17 4.35
N GLY A 92 -14.31 24.60 5.62
CA GLY A 92 -15.33 24.23 6.62
C GLY A 92 -15.04 22.95 7.41
N VAL A 93 -14.18 22.06 6.91
CA VAL A 93 -13.74 20.86 7.63
C VAL A 93 -12.55 21.19 8.51
N SER A 94 -12.62 20.86 9.80
CA SER A 94 -11.52 21.11 10.75
C SER A 94 -11.34 19.97 11.75
N ILE A 95 -10.11 19.77 12.22
CA ILE A 95 -9.79 18.83 13.30
C ILE A 95 -9.99 19.53 14.64
N LEU A 96 -11.09 19.19 15.31
CA LEU A 96 -11.44 19.73 16.62
C LEU A 96 -10.48 19.21 17.70
N GLU A 97 -10.23 17.90 17.71
CA GLU A 97 -9.41 17.24 18.74
C GLU A 97 -8.58 16.10 18.13
N CYS A 98 -7.37 15.90 18.68
CA CYS A 98 -6.51 14.73 18.47
C CYS A 98 -6.20 14.13 19.83
N ARG A 99 -6.47 12.84 20.03
CA ARG A 99 -6.20 12.14 21.29
C ARG A 99 -5.55 10.79 20.99
N LEU A 100 -4.32 10.59 21.46
CA LEU A 100 -3.60 9.32 21.30
C LEU A 100 -3.73 8.48 22.57
N GLU A 101 -4.35 7.30 22.46
CA GLU A 101 -4.55 6.36 23.57
C GLU A 101 -4.23 4.95 23.09
N ASN A 102 -3.34 4.22 23.80
CA ASN A 102 -2.98 2.83 23.46
C ASN A 102 -2.65 2.61 21.97
N HIS A 103 -1.87 3.52 21.39
CA HIS A 103 -1.49 3.56 19.97
C HIS A 103 -2.64 3.81 18.97
N GLN A 104 -3.86 4.05 19.43
CA GLN A 104 -4.97 4.51 18.61
C GLN A 104 -5.08 6.04 18.68
N LEU A 105 -5.03 6.70 17.52
CA LEU A 105 -5.28 8.14 17.43
C LEU A 105 -6.76 8.40 17.13
N ILE A 106 -7.47 9.02 18.07
CA ILE A 106 -8.82 9.51 17.88
C ILE A 106 -8.76 10.91 17.26
N LEU A 107 -9.33 11.06 16.07
CA LEU A 107 -9.48 12.34 15.36
C LEU A 107 -10.96 12.76 15.37
N ASN A 108 -11.26 13.82 16.10
CA ASN A 108 -12.60 14.40 16.12
C ASN A 108 -12.68 15.56 15.11
N LEU A 109 -13.53 15.43 14.10
CA LEU A 109 -13.70 16.38 13.00
C LEU A 109 -15.00 17.20 13.17
N SER A 110 -15.05 18.36 12.54
CA SER A 110 -16.27 19.18 12.47
C SER A 110 -17.37 18.48 11.67
N SER A 111 -18.63 18.83 11.95
CA SER A 111 -19.82 18.31 11.25
C SER A 111 -19.74 18.42 9.72
N ALA A 112 -19.08 19.45 9.20
CA ALA A 112 -18.85 19.65 7.76
C ALA A 112 -18.14 18.48 7.08
N TYR A 113 -17.43 17.61 7.82
CA TYR A 113 -16.83 16.39 7.27
C TYR A 113 -17.89 15.49 6.61
N SER A 114 -19.08 15.38 7.22
CA SER A 114 -20.18 14.56 6.73
C SER A 114 -20.90 15.16 5.51
N ASP A 115 -20.64 16.42 5.18
CA ASP A 115 -21.25 17.12 4.04
C ASP A 115 -20.43 16.96 2.74
N MET A 116 -19.23 16.36 2.82
CA MET A 116 -18.39 16.09 1.65
C MET A 116 -19.06 15.09 0.70
N ASP A 117 -18.79 15.23 -0.61
CA ASP A 117 -19.14 14.17 -1.54
C ASP A 117 -18.35 12.89 -1.23
N ARG A 118 -18.90 11.75 -1.61
CA ARG A 118 -18.36 10.43 -1.23
C ARG A 118 -16.92 10.22 -1.72
N ALA A 119 -16.60 10.63 -2.95
CA ALA A 119 -15.27 10.39 -3.50
C ALA A 119 -14.24 11.25 -2.77
N ARG A 120 -14.57 12.52 -2.51
CA ARG A 120 -13.74 13.42 -1.70
C ARG A 120 -13.56 12.90 -0.28
N GLU A 121 -14.64 12.51 0.39
CA GLU A 121 -14.59 12.01 1.77
C GLU A 121 -13.64 10.83 1.92
N ILE A 122 -13.67 9.85 1.01
CA ILE A 122 -12.79 8.69 1.07
C ILE A 122 -11.32 9.12 0.90
N LEU A 123 -11.01 10.06 -0.01
CA LEU A 123 -9.65 10.58 -0.18
C LEU A 123 -9.17 11.32 1.07
N VAL A 124 -10.02 12.17 1.67
CA VAL A 124 -9.69 12.86 2.92
C VAL A 124 -9.45 11.85 4.03
N ARG A 125 -10.31 10.84 4.16
CA ARG A 125 -10.18 9.78 5.15
C ARG A 125 -8.85 9.03 4.99
N ALA A 126 -8.54 8.58 3.78
CA ALA A 126 -7.29 7.89 3.45
C ALA A 126 -6.06 8.76 3.78
N GLY A 127 -6.09 10.04 3.39
CA GLY A 127 -4.99 10.96 3.64
C GLY A 127 -4.78 11.24 5.13
N LEU A 128 -5.86 11.35 5.92
CA LEU A 128 -5.76 11.48 7.38
C LEU A 128 -5.15 10.22 8.00
N VAL A 129 -5.65 9.04 7.68
CA VAL A 129 -5.13 7.77 8.22
C VAL A 129 -3.65 7.62 7.90
N LYS A 130 -3.26 7.76 6.61
CA LYS A 130 -1.86 7.67 6.17
C LYS A 130 -0.98 8.75 6.81
N SER A 131 -1.49 9.97 6.96
CA SER A 131 -0.77 11.05 7.64
C SER A 131 -0.38 10.71 9.08
N PHE A 132 -1.22 9.99 9.82
CA PHE A 132 -0.97 9.76 11.24
C PHE A 132 -0.36 8.39 11.56
N VAL A 133 -0.70 7.32 10.83
CA VAL A 133 -0.18 5.95 11.09
C VAL A 133 1.34 5.82 10.85
N GLN A 134 1.92 6.70 10.02
CA GLN A 134 3.38 6.76 9.86
C GLN A 134 4.11 7.32 11.09
N LEU A 135 3.41 7.95 12.03
CA LEU A 135 4.01 8.55 13.21
C LEU A 135 4.32 7.48 14.26
N GLU A 136 5.29 7.76 15.12
CA GLU A 136 5.69 6.80 16.14
C GLU A 136 4.56 6.52 17.14
N ASN A 137 4.33 5.23 17.44
CA ASN A 137 3.28 4.75 18.35
C ASN A 137 1.86 5.12 17.91
N VAL A 138 1.59 5.26 16.61
CA VAL A 138 0.24 5.36 16.05
C VAL A 138 0.01 4.17 15.13
N ASP A 139 -0.68 3.16 15.64
CA ASP A 139 -0.96 1.93 14.90
C ASP A 139 -2.24 2.08 14.05
N GLU A 140 -3.22 2.84 14.54
CA GLU A 140 -4.53 3.03 13.91
C GLU A 140 -5.14 4.40 14.23
N VAL A 141 -6.09 4.82 13.39
CA VAL A 141 -6.79 6.11 13.50
C VAL A 141 -8.30 5.87 13.55
N LEU A 142 -8.94 6.33 14.62
CA LEU A 142 -10.40 6.35 14.75
C LEU A 142 -10.93 7.75 14.42
N ILE A 143 -11.76 7.86 13.38
CA ILE A 143 -12.39 9.13 13.01
C ILE A 143 -13.77 9.25 13.66
N GLN A 144 -14.00 10.40 14.28
CA GLN A 144 -15.28 10.82 14.83
C GLN A 144 -15.71 12.15 14.21
N VAL A 145 -17.01 12.38 14.13
CA VAL A 145 -17.60 13.66 13.72
C VAL A 145 -18.40 14.21 14.89
N GLU A 146 -17.94 15.32 15.46
CA GLU A 146 -18.48 15.93 16.69
C GLU A 146 -18.69 14.92 17.84
N GLY A 147 -17.71 14.01 18.01
CA GLY A 147 -17.70 12.96 19.03
C GLY A 147 -18.60 11.76 18.75
N GLN A 148 -19.26 11.72 17.58
CA GLN A 148 -20.02 10.54 17.12
C GLN A 148 -19.14 9.67 16.22
N GLU A 149 -19.38 8.36 16.23
CA GLU A 149 -18.71 7.42 15.33
C GLU A 149 -18.98 7.77 13.86
N LEU A 150 -17.93 7.74 13.04
CA LEU A 150 -18.07 7.83 11.60
C LEU A 150 -18.81 6.60 11.07
N LYS A 151 -19.80 6.82 10.21
CA LYS A 151 -20.55 5.76 9.54
C LYS A 151 -20.32 5.79 8.03
N ASN A 152 -20.27 4.61 7.43
CA ASN A 152 -20.21 4.46 5.97
C ASN A 152 -21.60 4.68 5.33
N SER A 153 -21.65 4.57 3.99
CA SER A 153 -22.90 4.74 3.23
C SER A 153 -24.01 3.76 3.60
N ASP A 154 -23.65 2.62 4.18
CA ASP A 154 -24.59 1.57 4.59
C ASP A 154 -25.03 1.73 6.06
N GLY A 155 -24.62 2.83 6.72
CA GLY A 155 -24.95 3.15 8.10
C GLY A 155 -24.17 2.33 9.14
N GLN A 156 -23.17 1.56 8.71
CA GLN A 156 -22.27 0.80 9.59
C GLN A 156 -21.16 1.70 10.11
N SER A 157 -20.77 1.52 11.38
CA SER A 157 -19.61 2.22 11.94
C SER A 157 -18.34 1.81 11.19
N VAL A 158 -17.51 2.80 10.84
CA VAL A 158 -16.24 2.58 10.13
C VAL A 158 -15.19 1.97 11.05
N GLY A 159 -15.15 2.40 12.31
CA GLY A 159 -14.16 1.92 13.30
C GLY A 159 -12.77 2.53 13.12
N PRO A 160 -11.79 2.04 13.90
CA PRO A 160 -10.37 2.37 13.71
C PRO A 160 -9.87 1.85 12.36
N MET A 161 -8.95 2.59 11.73
CA MET A 161 -8.38 2.24 10.43
C MET A 161 -6.86 2.39 10.44
N ASP A 162 -6.18 1.58 9.65
CA ASP A 162 -4.76 1.71 9.35
C ASP A 162 -4.50 1.79 7.83
N THR A 163 -3.24 1.71 7.40
CA THR A 163 -2.87 1.82 5.99
C THR A 163 -3.38 0.67 5.12
N ARG A 164 -3.66 -0.51 5.70
CA ARG A 164 -4.17 -1.71 5.02
C ARG A 164 -5.64 -1.58 4.64
N ASP A 165 -6.39 -0.69 5.27
CA ASP A 165 -7.76 -0.36 4.86
C ASP A 165 -7.81 0.39 3.51
N PHE A 166 -6.68 0.91 3.04
CA PHE A 166 -6.56 1.70 1.80
C PHE A 166 -5.55 1.07 0.84
N VAL A 167 -6.03 0.17 -0.01
CA VAL A 167 -5.17 -0.60 -0.90
C VAL A 167 -4.72 0.24 -2.09
N GLU A 168 -3.41 0.28 -2.30
CA GLU A 168 -2.76 0.94 -3.42
C GLU A 168 -2.09 -0.12 -4.31
N THR A 169 -2.38 -0.11 -5.61
CA THR A 169 -1.73 -1.00 -6.59
C THR A 169 -0.50 -0.30 -7.19
N GLU A 170 0.66 -0.96 -7.19
CA GLU A 170 1.92 -0.41 -7.72
C GLU A 170 1.80 0.12 -9.16
N GLY A 171 2.42 1.27 -9.42
CA GLY A 171 2.62 1.82 -10.77
C GLY A 171 1.39 2.44 -11.44
N ARG A 172 0.25 2.51 -10.75
CA ARG A 172 -0.92 3.25 -11.23
C ARG A 172 -1.26 4.35 -10.22
N GLU A 173 -1.05 5.58 -10.66
CA GLU A 173 -1.45 6.77 -9.92
C GLU A 173 -2.93 6.64 -9.54
N ILE A 174 -3.23 6.90 -8.27
CA ILE A 174 -4.51 6.64 -7.61
C ILE A 174 -5.68 7.23 -8.44
N ASP A 175 -6.70 6.43 -8.72
CA ASP A 175 -8.01 6.91 -9.15
C ASP A 175 -8.96 6.83 -7.95
N ALA A 176 -10.15 7.45 -8.06
CA ALA A 176 -11.15 7.50 -7.00
C ALA A 176 -11.32 6.15 -6.28
N TYR A 177 -11.44 6.18 -4.95
CA TYR A 177 -11.66 4.98 -4.14
C TYR A 177 -13.13 4.54 -4.13
N GLN A 178 -13.34 3.23 -4.03
CA GLN A 178 -14.62 2.61 -3.72
C GLN A 178 -14.48 1.65 -2.54
N TYR A 179 -15.60 1.36 -1.90
CA TYR A 179 -15.67 0.44 -0.76
C TYR A 179 -16.04 -0.96 -1.26
N GLY A 180 -15.23 -1.96 -0.92
CA GLY A 180 -15.44 -3.37 -1.27
C GLY A 180 -15.45 -4.26 -0.04
N THR A 181 -16.17 -5.37 -0.14
CA THR A 181 -16.10 -6.48 0.81
C THR A 181 -15.67 -7.72 0.03
N PHE A 182 -14.54 -8.31 0.42
CA PHE A 182 -13.92 -9.44 -0.25
C PHE A 182 -13.87 -10.63 0.70
N THR A 183 -14.16 -11.82 0.18
CA THR A 183 -13.85 -13.06 0.88
C THR A 183 -12.47 -13.53 0.46
N LEU A 184 -11.62 -13.81 1.45
CA LEU A 184 -10.26 -14.32 1.27
C LEU A 184 -10.12 -15.64 2.03
N TYR A 185 -9.22 -16.49 1.55
CA TYR A 185 -8.90 -17.77 2.16
C TYR A 185 -7.42 -17.81 2.50
N PHE A 186 -7.10 -17.98 3.78
CA PHE A 186 -5.74 -18.10 4.30
C PHE A 186 -5.55 -19.46 4.95
N ALA A 187 -4.30 -19.87 5.22
CA ALA A 187 -4.06 -21.12 5.93
C ALA A 187 -4.46 -20.98 7.40
N ASN A 188 -4.95 -22.05 8.03
CA ASN A 188 -5.21 -22.12 9.48
C ASN A 188 -3.90 -22.09 10.29
N GLU A 189 -4.00 -22.10 11.62
CA GLU A 189 -2.83 -22.06 12.52
C GLU A 189 -1.95 -23.32 12.36
N GLU A 190 -2.56 -24.46 12.08
CA GLU A 190 -1.92 -25.76 11.89
C GLU A 190 -1.22 -25.89 10.52
N GLY A 191 -1.62 -25.08 9.54
CA GLY A 191 -1.11 -25.10 8.17
C GLY A 191 -1.59 -26.29 7.33
N ASP A 192 -2.72 -26.91 7.69
CA ASP A 192 -3.31 -28.08 7.02
C ASP A 192 -4.72 -27.84 6.47
N GLY A 193 -5.31 -26.66 6.69
CA GLY A 193 -6.62 -26.24 6.21
C GLY A 193 -6.69 -24.76 5.86
N LEU A 194 -7.79 -24.34 5.23
CA LEU A 194 -8.07 -22.94 4.88
C LEU A 194 -9.15 -22.37 5.79
N VAL A 195 -8.92 -21.15 6.29
CA VAL A 195 -9.90 -20.35 7.03
C VAL A 195 -10.40 -19.20 6.17
N ARG A 196 -11.70 -18.94 6.26
CA ARG A 196 -12.39 -17.88 5.53
C ARG A 196 -12.29 -16.56 6.28
N GLU A 197 -11.79 -15.52 5.62
CA GLU A 197 -11.74 -14.15 6.13
C GLU A 197 -12.60 -13.22 5.28
N VAL A 198 -13.43 -12.38 5.92
CA VAL A 198 -14.14 -11.28 5.24
C VAL A 198 -13.39 -9.99 5.48
N ARG A 199 -12.82 -9.43 4.41
CA ARG A 199 -12.06 -8.19 4.47
C ARG A 199 -12.82 -7.05 3.81
N LYS A 200 -12.91 -5.93 4.51
CA LYS A 200 -13.53 -4.69 4.04
C LYS A 200 -12.43 -3.69 3.77
N VAL A 201 -12.33 -3.19 2.53
CA VAL A 201 -11.27 -2.24 2.15
C VAL A 201 -11.80 -1.15 1.24
N TYR A 202 -11.08 -0.03 1.21
CA TYR A 202 -11.18 0.99 0.20
C TYR A 202 -10.11 0.74 -0.87
N TYR A 203 -10.53 0.51 -2.10
CA TYR A 203 -9.63 0.21 -3.21
C TYR A 203 -9.94 1.09 -4.42
N SER A 204 -8.98 1.21 -5.34
CA SER A 204 -9.12 2.07 -6.52
C SER A 204 -10.22 1.56 -7.46
N THR A 205 -11.07 2.47 -7.94
CA THR A 205 -12.09 2.18 -8.97
C THR A 205 -11.50 1.77 -10.32
N SER A 206 -10.23 2.05 -10.58
CA SER A 206 -9.52 1.63 -11.80
C SER A 206 -8.85 0.26 -11.70
N VAL A 207 -8.93 -0.38 -10.52
CA VAL A 207 -8.40 -1.72 -10.28
C VAL A 207 -9.56 -2.72 -10.36
N PRO A 208 -9.46 -3.75 -11.22
CA PRO A 208 -10.43 -4.84 -11.25
C PRO A 208 -10.47 -5.59 -9.91
N MET A 209 -11.66 -6.07 -9.53
CA MET A 209 -11.86 -6.79 -8.27
C MET A 209 -10.99 -8.04 -8.15
N GLU A 210 -10.77 -8.75 -9.25
CA GLU A 210 -9.94 -9.95 -9.29
C GLU A 210 -8.49 -9.62 -8.92
N ARG A 211 -7.97 -8.49 -9.41
CA ARG A 211 -6.63 -8.04 -9.04
C ARG A 211 -6.58 -7.69 -7.57
N GLU A 212 -7.59 -6.97 -7.08
CA GLU A 212 -7.68 -6.56 -5.68
C GLU A 212 -7.63 -7.76 -4.73
N VAL A 213 -8.36 -8.83 -5.03
CA VAL A 213 -8.31 -10.09 -4.26
C VAL A 213 -6.88 -10.62 -4.15
N VAL A 214 -6.11 -10.63 -5.25
CA VAL A 214 -4.73 -11.12 -5.22
C VAL A 214 -3.83 -10.18 -4.41
N GLU A 215 -3.99 -8.87 -4.53
CA GLU A 215 -3.25 -7.89 -3.71
C GLU A 215 -3.52 -8.10 -2.21
N LEU A 216 -4.79 -8.34 -1.83
CA LEU A 216 -5.16 -8.63 -0.44
C LEU A 216 -4.57 -9.94 0.09
N LEU A 217 -4.46 -10.97 -0.76
CA LEU A 217 -3.76 -12.21 -0.39
C LEU A 217 -2.27 -11.97 -0.15
N VAL A 218 -1.63 -11.12 -0.95
CA VAL A 218 -0.21 -10.75 -0.79
C VAL A 218 0.02 -9.95 0.49
N GLN A 219 -0.93 -9.11 0.90
CA GLN A 219 -0.89 -8.42 2.19
C GLN A 219 -0.95 -9.38 3.39
N GLY A 220 -1.46 -10.60 3.20
CA GLY A 220 -1.57 -11.61 4.25
C GLY A 220 -2.85 -11.47 5.10
N PRO A 221 -3.07 -12.38 6.06
CA PRO A 221 -4.28 -12.44 6.89
C PRO A 221 -4.36 -11.33 7.95
N LEU A 222 -5.59 -11.02 8.37
CA LEU A 222 -5.89 -10.20 9.56
C LEU A 222 -6.55 -11.05 10.66
N THR A 223 -7.08 -12.22 10.32
CA THR A 223 -7.66 -13.18 11.26
C THR A 223 -6.57 -13.72 12.17
N ASP A 224 -6.80 -13.63 13.49
CA ASP A 224 -5.89 -14.20 14.49
C ASP A 224 -5.70 -15.72 14.26
N GLY A 225 -4.45 -16.19 14.31
CA GLY A 225 -4.09 -17.59 14.08
C GLY A 225 -3.95 -17.99 12.61
N ALA A 226 -4.50 -17.21 11.67
CA ALA A 226 -4.35 -17.51 10.25
C ALA A 226 -2.92 -17.21 9.74
N GLN A 227 -2.46 -18.02 8.78
CA GLN A 227 -1.14 -17.92 8.16
C GLN A 227 -1.22 -17.41 6.72
N ALA A 228 -0.25 -16.58 6.33
CA ALA A 228 -0.11 -16.14 4.95
C ALA A 228 0.12 -17.32 4.01
N THR A 229 -0.47 -17.24 2.82
CA THR A 229 -0.36 -18.25 1.76
C THR A 229 0.44 -17.75 0.56
N MET A 230 0.64 -16.44 0.46
CA MET A 230 1.43 -15.78 -0.58
C MET A 230 2.68 -15.11 0.01
N PRO A 231 3.80 -15.08 -0.72
CA PRO A 231 4.95 -14.26 -0.34
C PRO A 231 4.58 -12.77 -0.33
N SER A 232 5.00 -12.02 0.68
CA SER A 232 4.68 -10.58 0.78
C SER A 232 5.34 -9.72 -0.30
N ASN A 233 6.32 -10.28 -1.02
CA ASN A 233 7.00 -9.65 -2.15
C ASN A 233 6.56 -10.23 -3.51
N LEU A 234 5.39 -10.87 -3.56
CA LEU A 234 4.86 -11.48 -4.77
C LEU A 234 4.54 -10.44 -5.84
N GLY A 235 5.19 -10.54 -7.00
CA GLY A 235 4.89 -9.67 -8.15
C GLY A 235 3.65 -10.13 -8.92
N ILE A 236 2.64 -9.26 -9.02
CA ILE A 236 1.42 -9.50 -9.80
C ILE A 236 1.56 -8.84 -11.18
N LEU A 237 1.95 -9.63 -12.19
CA LEU A 237 2.22 -9.14 -13.55
C LEU A 237 0.94 -8.72 -14.28
N SER A 238 -0.12 -9.53 -14.20
CA SER A 238 -1.43 -9.18 -14.72
C SER A 238 -2.55 -10.05 -14.12
N VAL A 239 -3.76 -9.49 -14.07
CA VAL A 239 -4.98 -10.22 -13.76
C VAL A 239 -6.04 -9.75 -14.76
N ASN A 240 -6.53 -10.64 -15.61
CA ASN A 240 -7.52 -10.32 -16.63
C ASN A 240 -8.72 -11.25 -16.52
N LEU A 241 -9.92 -10.71 -16.74
CA LEU A 241 -11.16 -11.47 -16.79
C LEU A 241 -11.59 -11.71 -18.24
N SER A 242 -11.87 -12.96 -18.60
CA SER A 242 -12.56 -13.30 -19.86
C SER A 242 -13.43 -14.52 -19.66
N ASP A 243 -14.68 -14.46 -20.13
CA ASP A 243 -15.64 -15.59 -20.12
C ASP A 243 -15.79 -16.28 -18.75
N GLY A 244 -15.82 -15.49 -17.66
CA GLY A 244 -15.92 -16.02 -16.29
C GLY A 244 -14.62 -16.62 -15.75
N ILE A 245 -13.50 -16.49 -16.46
CA ILE A 245 -12.19 -17.01 -16.06
C ILE A 245 -11.26 -15.87 -15.69
N ALA A 246 -10.67 -15.92 -14.49
CA ALA A 246 -9.56 -15.06 -14.09
C ALA A 246 -8.23 -15.64 -14.58
N TYR A 247 -7.54 -14.91 -15.44
CA TYR A 247 -6.19 -15.22 -15.92
C TYR A 247 -5.17 -14.45 -15.08
N VAL A 248 -4.54 -15.15 -14.15
CA VAL A 248 -3.60 -14.60 -13.18
C VAL A 248 -2.17 -14.92 -13.63
N ASN A 249 -1.40 -13.88 -13.92
CA ASN A 249 0.01 -14.00 -14.25
C ASN A 249 0.85 -13.39 -13.13
N LEU A 250 1.65 -14.24 -12.49
CA LEU A 250 2.50 -13.90 -11.36
C LEU A 250 3.96 -13.96 -11.80
N ASP A 251 4.83 -13.26 -11.08
CA ASP A 251 6.27 -13.40 -11.32
C ASP A 251 6.83 -14.70 -10.71
N ASN A 252 8.13 -14.93 -10.89
CA ASN A 252 8.78 -16.15 -10.42
C ASN A 252 8.72 -16.34 -8.89
N THR A 253 8.49 -15.27 -8.11
CA THR A 253 8.45 -15.36 -6.65
C THR A 253 7.30 -16.24 -6.17
N PHE A 254 6.23 -16.40 -6.96
CA PHE A 254 5.16 -17.34 -6.67
C PHE A 254 5.69 -18.76 -6.41
N VAL A 255 6.65 -19.21 -7.23
CA VAL A 255 7.24 -20.55 -7.12
C VAL A 255 8.47 -20.53 -6.21
N SER A 256 9.42 -19.63 -6.46
CA SER A 256 10.71 -19.64 -5.75
C SER A 256 10.63 -19.12 -4.31
N GLY A 257 9.65 -18.26 -4.03
CA GLY A 257 9.41 -17.67 -2.71
C GLY A 257 8.26 -18.34 -1.94
N ALA A 258 7.65 -19.39 -2.50
CA ALA A 258 6.51 -20.07 -1.89
C ALA A 258 6.76 -20.43 -0.43
N LEU A 259 5.73 -20.27 0.40
CA LEU A 259 5.77 -20.49 1.84
C LEU A 259 5.76 -21.99 2.20
N ALA A 260 6.16 -22.33 3.42
CA ALA A 260 6.29 -23.72 3.87
C ALA A 260 4.93 -24.37 4.22
N LEU A 261 3.99 -24.33 3.27
CA LEU A 261 2.65 -24.90 3.33
C LEU A 261 2.47 -25.97 2.25
N PRO A 262 1.48 -26.87 2.38
CA PRO A 262 1.12 -27.80 1.32
C PRO A 262 0.79 -27.05 0.01
N ASP A 263 1.25 -27.60 -1.11
CA ASP A 263 1.16 -26.91 -2.40
C ASP A 263 -0.29 -26.66 -2.83
N ASP A 264 -1.17 -27.65 -2.62
CA ASP A 264 -2.62 -27.51 -2.88
C ASP A 264 -3.24 -26.38 -2.03
N LEU A 265 -2.76 -26.17 -0.80
CA LEU A 265 -3.28 -25.13 0.09
C LEU A 265 -2.97 -23.73 -0.44
N ILE A 266 -1.76 -23.53 -0.98
CA ILE A 266 -1.36 -22.26 -1.60
C ILE A 266 -2.19 -22.01 -2.87
N ILE A 267 -2.36 -23.04 -3.71
CA ILE A 267 -3.15 -22.93 -4.94
C ILE A 267 -4.61 -22.60 -4.61
N TYR A 268 -5.26 -23.36 -3.72
CA TYR A 268 -6.67 -23.17 -3.41
C TYR A 268 -6.96 -21.96 -2.52
N SER A 269 -5.98 -21.44 -1.78
CA SER A 269 -6.07 -20.10 -1.19
C SER A 269 -6.29 -19.03 -2.27
N LEU A 270 -5.51 -19.06 -3.36
CA LEU A 270 -5.68 -18.14 -4.49
C LEU A 270 -7.01 -18.37 -5.22
N VAL A 271 -7.28 -19.62 -5.56
CA VAL A 271 -8.43 -19.99 -6.40
C VAL A 271 -9.75 -19.70 -5.67
N ASN A 272 -9.91 -20.18 -4.43
CA ASN A 272 -11.16 -19.99 -3.67
C ASN A 272 -11.40 -18.49 -3.39
N SER A 273 -10.35 -17.72 -3.10
CA SER A 273 -10.48 -16.27 -2.89
C SER A 273 -10.90 -15.53 -4.15
N LEU A 274 -10.37 -15.90 -5.32
CA LEU A 274 -10.79 -15.28 -6.58
C LEU A 274 -12.24 -15.65 -6.90
N VAL A 275 -12.59 -16.93 -6.81
CA VAL A 275 -13.95 -17.41 -7.11
C VAL A 275 -14.98 -16.71 -6.22
N GLU A 276 -14.83 -16.75 -4.89
CA GLU A 276 -15.82 -16.14 -3.99
C GLU A 276 -15.68 -14.62 -3.86
N GLY A 277 -14.45 -14.12 -3.75
CA GLY A 277 -14.16 -12.71 -3.51
C GLY A 277 -14.40 -11.81 -4.73
N SER A 278 -14.35 -12.35 -5.95
CA SER A 278 -14.60 -11.57 -7.18
C SER A 278 -15.72 -12.11 -8.07
N GLY A 279 -16.24 -13.31 -7.79
CA GLY A 279 -17.38 -13.89 -8.51
C GLY A 279 -17.01 -14.55 -9.85
N VAL A 280 -15.74 -14.92 -10.05
CA VAL A 280 -15.30 -15.67 -11.24
C VAL A 280 -15.63 -17.16 -11.10
N GLU A 281 -15.80 -17.86 -12.21
CA GLU A 281 -16.11 -19.29 -12.21
C GLU A 281 -14.85 -20.15 -12.07
N ARG A 282 -13.76 -19.72 -12.72
CA ARG A 282 -12.49 -20.48 -12.82
C ARG A 282 -11.28 -19.57 -12.80
N VAL A 283 -10.14 -20.15 -12.46
CA VAL A 283 -8.84 -19.45 -12.44
C VAL A 283 -7.84 -20.21 -13.31
N GLN A 284 -7.06 -19.49 -14.11
CA GLN A 284 -5.85 -20.01 -14.73
C GLN A 284 -4.64 -19.24 -14.20
N ILE A 285 -3.64 -19.98 -13.74
CA ILE A 285 -2.43 -19.43 -13.14
C ILE A 285 -1.29 -19.58 -14.15
N SER A 286 -0.48 -18.53 -14.31
CA SER A 286 0.74 -18.53 -15.09
C SER A 286 1.87 -17.83 -14.34
N VAL A 287 3.10 -18.23 -14.64
CA VAL A 287 4.31 -17.65 -14.05
C VAL A 287 5.18 -17.06 -15.16
N ASN A 288 5.43 -15.76 -15.12
CA ASN A 288 6.11 -15.01 -16.19
C ASN A 288 5.50 -15.25 -17.58
N GLY A 289 4.18 -15.43 -17.65
CA GLY A 289 3.44 -15.69 -18.88
C GLY A 289 3.46 -17.15 -19.34
N GLU A 290 4.09 -18.07 -18.60
CA GLU A 290 4.09 -19.50 -18.91
C GLU A 290 3.09 -20.26 -18.04
N THR A 291 2.18 -21.02 -18.68
CA THR A 291 1.26 -21.94 -17.98
C THR A 291 1.83 -23.34 -17.84
N ASN A 292 2.77 -23.74 -18.71
CA ASN A 292 3.42 -25.05 -18.70
C ASN A 292 4.53 -25.12 -17.64
N VAL A 293 4.19 -24.74 -16.42
CA VAL A 293 5.07 -24.74 -15.25
C VAL A 293 4.38 -25.58 -14.19
N SER A 294 5.12 -26.44 -13.51
CA SER A 294 4.62 -27.10 -12.32
C SER A 294 4.97 -26.25 -11.10
N PHE A 295 3.98 -25.93 -10.28
CA PHE A 295 4.23 -25.36 -8.96
C PHE A 295 4.97 -26.42 -8.13
N ARG A 296 6.23 -26.13 -7.77
CA ARG A 296 7.13 -27.01 -6.99
C ARG A 296 7.25 -28.47 -7.49
N ASN A 297 6.98 -28.71 -8.78
CA ASN A 297 6.93 -30.04 -9.40
C ASN A 297 5.82 -30.98 -8.88
N THR A 298 4.80 -30.43 -8.21
CA THR A 298 3.68 -31.21 -7.62
C THR A 298 2.35 -30.90 -8.30
N VAL A 299 2.07 -29.63 -8.56
CA VAL A 299 0.81 -29.18 -9.19
C VAL A 299 1.09 -28.66 -10.59
N ASP A 300 0.42 -29.23 -11.60
CA ASP A 300 0.45 -28.72 -12.97
C ASP A 300 -0.39 -27.43 -13.07
N LEU A 301 0.20 -26.31 -13.52
CA LEU A 301 -0.52 -25.06 -13.69
C LEU A 301 -1.21 -24.95 -15.06
N ASN A 302 -0.95 -25.87 -16.00
CA ASN A 302 -1.53 -25.84 -17.33
C ASN A 302 -2.97 -26.40 -17.37
N GLN A 303 -3.81 -25.91 -16.47
CA GLN A 303 -5.20 -26.29 -16.32
C GLN A 303 -6.04 -25.10 -15.84
N PHE A 304 -7.35 -25.28 -15.81
CA PHE A 304 -8.27 -24.37 -15.14
C PHE A 304 -8.58 -24.94 -13.77
N PHE A 305 -8.49 -24.10 -12.75
CA PHE A 305 -8.85 -24.43 -11.38
C PHE A 305 -10.26 -23.93 -11.08
N GLU A 306 -11.03 -24.78 -10.42
CA GLU A 306 -12.34 -24.47 -9.83
C GLU A 306 -12.18 -24.43 -8.31
N GLU A 307 -13.16 -23.87 -7.61
CA GLU A 307 -13.16 -23.87 -6.15
C GLU A 307 -13.02 -25.27 -5.57
N ASN A 308 -12.27 -25.37 -4.47
CA ASN A 308 -12.18 -26.60 -3.69
C ASN A 308 -12.42 -26.27 -2.21
N LEU A 309 -13.69 -26.36 -1.81
CA LEU A 309 -14.11 -26.11 -0.44
C LEU A 309 -13.80 -27.27 0.52
N ALA A 310 -13.32 -28.42 0.03
CA ALA A 310 -12.94 -29.54 0.90
C ALA A 310 -11.70 -29.25 1.75
N LEU A 311 -10.92 -28.22 1.39
CA LEU A 311 -9.78 -27.72 2.17
C LEU A 311 -10.18 -26.62 3.15
N VAL A 312 -11.42 -26.13 3.08
CA VAL A 312 -11.90 -25.05 3.95
C VAL A 312 -12.46 -25.66 5.23
N GLU A 313 -12.02 -25.13 6.37
CA GLU A 313 -12.58 -25.51 7.66
C GLU A 313 -14.06 -25.11 7.72
N GLU A 314 -14.91 -25.99 8.25
CA GLU A 314 -16.28 -25.61 8.56
C GLU A 314 -16.23 -24.53 9.65
N ALA A 315 -16.86 -23.39 9.39
CA ALA A 315 -16.99 -22.37 10.41
C ALA A 315 -17.79 -22.95 11.58
N ASP A 316 -17.20 -22.98 12.78
CA ASP A 316 -17.96 -23.27 14.00
C ASP A 316 -19.09 -22.22 14.12
N GLU A 317 -20.33 -22.65 13.88
CA GLU A 317 -21.56 -21.83 14.01
C GLU A 317 -21.81 -21.36 15.46
#